data_AF-A6TVL7-F1
#
_entry.id   AF-A6TVL7-F1
#
_cell.length_a   1.000
_cell.length_b   1.000
_cell.length_c   1.000
_cell.angle_alpha   90.00
_cell.angle_beta   90.00
_cell.angle_gamma   90.00
#
_symmetry.space_group_name_H-M   'P 1'
#
loop_
_entity.id
_entity.type
_entity.pdbx_description
1 polymer ?
#
loop_
_entity_poly.entity_id
_entity_poly.type
_entity_poly.pdbx_seq_one_letter_code
_entity_poly.pdbx_strand_id
1 'polypeptide(L)'
;MDDLIVKTITRIVMPFIQLYGVFIVLHGHISPGGGFAGGAIIGASLVLYTLAFGLKKGHQKMPHRISSRIESGGILWLISLGLIGVIMGGNFLENQSAGFHMGQLGTVISAGLIPLATVGIGMKVGSTMITLFHTMIEEE
;
A
#
# COMPACT_ATOMS: atom_id res chain seq x y z
N MET A 1 -14.88 -20.42 10.47
CA MET A 1 -16.24 -20.04 10.04
C MET A 1 -16.52 -20.70 8.70
N ASP A 2 -17.42 -21.68 8.66
CA ASP A 2 -17.79 -22.41 7.45
C ASP A 2 -19.04 -21.83 6.79
N ASP A 3 -18.98 -20.53 6.52
CA ASP A 3 -20.03 -19.84 5.80
C ASP A 3 -19.68 -19.76 4.29
N LEU A 4 -20.43 -20.50 3.48
CA LEU A 4 -20.26 -20.54 2.02
C LEU A 4 -20.54 -19.18 1.38
N ILE A 5 -21.52 -18.44 1.90
CA ILE A 5 -21.94 -17.15 1.37
C ILE A 5 -20.83 -16.14 1.61
N VAL A 6 -20.31 -16.04 2.84
CA VAL A 6 -19.21 -15.11 3.18
C VAL A 6 -17.97 -15.41 2.35
N LYS A 7 -17.55 -16.68 2.24
CA LYS A 7 -16.38 -17.05 1.42
C LYS A 7 -16.55 -16.69 -0.05
N THR A 8 -17.76 -16.88 -0.59
CA THR A 8 -18.06 -16.60 -2.00
C THR A 8 -18.07 -15.09 -2.28
N ILE A 9 -18.77 -14.31 -1.45
CA ILE A 9 -18.82 -12.85 -1.58
C ILE A 9 -17.42 -12.25 -1.42
N THR A 10 -16.66 -12.66 -0.39
CA THR A 10 -15.29 -12.18 -0.19
C THR A 10 -14.41 -12.44 -1.41
N ARG A 11 -14.51 -13.62 -2.03
CA ARG A 11 -13.74 -13.94 -3.24
C ARG A 11 -14.06 -13.01 -4.41
N ILE A 12 -15.32 -12.62 -4.57
CA ILE A 12 -15.77 -11.74 -5.65
C ILE A 12 -15.36 -10.29 -5.35
N VAL A 13 -15.58 -9.80 -4.13
CA VAL A 13 -15.43 -8.39 -3.77
C VAL A 13 -13.96 -8.00 -3.53
N MET A 14 -13.13 -8.91 -3.01
CA MET A 14 -11.71 -8.65 -2.71
C MET A 14 -10.92 -7.98 -3.85
N PRO A 15 -10.95 -8.46 -5.13
CA PRO A 15 -10.23 -7.78 -6.20
C PRO A 15 -10.72 -6.35 -6.47
N PHE A 16 -12.01 -6.07 -6.27
CA PHE A 16 -12.54 -4.71 -6.42
C PHE A 16 -12.07 -3.79 -5.28
N ILE A 17 -12.02 -4.28 -4.04
CA ILE A 17 -11.45 -3.53 -2.92
C ILE A 17 -9.98 -3.20 -3.19
N GLN A 18 -9.21 -4.17 -3.67
CA GLN A 18 -7.80 -3.98 -3.98
C GLN A 18 -7.58 -2.99 -5.12
N LEU A 19 -8.37 -3.10 -6.20
CA LEU A 19 -8.33 -2.16 -7.31
C LEU A 19 -8.66 -0.73 -6.85
N TYR A 20 -9.68 -0.58 -6.01
CA TYR A 20 -10.05 0.71 -5.42
C TYR A 20 -8.94 1.26 -4.51
N GLY A 21 -8.31 0.41 -3.70
CA GLY A 21 -7.16 0.79 -2.88
C GLY A 21 -5.99 1.28 -3.73
N VAL A 22 -5.65 0.58 -4.82
CA VAL A 22 -4.62 1.02 -5.79
C VAL A 22 -5.00 2.35 -6.43
N PHE A 23 -6.27 2.52 -6.83
CA PHE A 23 -6.76 3.79 -7.36
C PHE A 23 -6.53 4.95 -6.37
N ILE A 24 -6.89 4.78 -5.09
CA ILE A 24 -6.68 5.77 -4.03
C ILE A 24 -5.20 6.08 -3.80
N VAL A 25 -4.31 5.07 -3.88
CA VAL A 25 -2.85 5.28 -3.76
C VAL A 25 -2.32 6.15 -4.90
N LEU A 26 -2.73 5.85 -6.14
CA LEU A 26 -2.23 6.51 -7.35
C LEU A 26 -2.78 7.93 -7.55
N HIS A 27 -3.96 8.24 -7.01
CA HIS A 27 -4.61 9.54 -7.15
C HIS A 27 -4.45 10.45 -5.93
N GLY A 28 -3.54 10.12 -5.01
CA GLY A 28 -3.35 10.85 -3.76
C GLY A 28 -3.01 12.34 -3.91
N HIS A 29 -2.44 12.75 -5.04
CA HIS A 29 -2.13 14.14 -5.37
C HIS A 29 -3.24 14.85 -6.16
N ILE A 30 -4.28 14.13 -6.59
CA ILE A 30 -5.38 14.65 -7.42
C ILE A 30 -6.69 14.74 -6.62
N SER A 31 -6.93 13.75 -5.74
CA SER A 31 -8.16 13.62 -4.95
C SER A 31 -7.83 13.31 -3.49
N PRO A 32 -8.77 13.54 -2.54
CA PRO A 32 -8.60 13.12 -1.15
C PRO A 32 -8.27 11.62 -1.06
N GLY A 33 -7.25 11.27 -0.28
CA GLY A 33 -6.78 9.89 -0.14
C GLY A 33 -5.26 9.78 -0.05
N GLY A 34 -4.68 8.97 -0.94
CA GLY A 34 -3.24 8.75 -1.04
C GLY A 34 -2.73 7.46 -0.42
N GLY A 35 -1.43 7.39 -0.19
CA GLY A 35 -0.73 6.17 0.20
C GLY A 35 -1.30 5.51 1.45
N PHE A 36 -1.54 6.29 2.51
CA PHE A 36 -2.04 5.75 3.78
C PHE A 36 -3.45 5.15 3.63
N ALA A 37 -4.41 5.93 3.16
CA ALA A 37 -5.79 5.48 3.01
C ALA A 37 -5.91 4.29 2.03
N GLY A 38 -5.24 4.36 0.88
CA GLY A 38 -5.24 3.29 -0.10
C GLY A 38 -4.54 2.02 0.40
N GLY A 39 -3.41 2.17 1.10
CA GLY A 39 -2.73 1.07 1.78
C GLY A 39 -3.60 0.41 2.85
N ALA A 40 -4.32 1.20 3.65
CA ALA A 40 -5.25 0.68 4.66
C ALA A 40 -6.42 -0.11 4.01
N ILE A 41 -6.96 0.35 2.89
CA ILE A 41 -7.99 -0.36 2.12
C ILE A 41 -7.45 -1.72 1.62
N ILE A 42 -6.23 -1.74 1.07
CA ILE A 42 -5.58 -2.98 0.62
C ILE A 42 -5.35 -3.93 1.81
N GLY A 43 -4.82 -3.42 2.93
CA GLY A 43 -4.62 -4.18 4.17
C GLY A 43 -5.93 -4.77 4.69
N ALA A 44 -7.00 -3.98 4.73
CA ALA A 44 -8.34 -4.42 5.13
C ALA A 44 -8.88 -5.54 4.22
N SER A 45 -8.58 -5.52 2.92
CA SER A 45 -8.95 -6.63 2.01
C SER A 45 -8.28 -7.95 2.39
N LEU A 46 -7.04 -7.91 2.89
CA LEU A 46 -6.29 -9.08 3.34
C LEU A 46 -6.75 -9.57 4.71
N VAL A 47 -7.12 -8.63 5.58
CA VAL A 47 -7.79 -8.93 6.86
C VAL A 47 -9.13 -9.63 6.60
N LEU A 48 -9.96 -9.09 5.71
CA LEU A 48 -11.22 -9.71 5.29
C LEU A 48 -11.01 -11.13 4.74
N TYR A 49 -9.98 -11.33 3.92
CA TYR A 49 -9.63 -12.66 3.43
C TYR A 49 -9.26 -13.61 4.57
N THR A 50 -8.47 -13.15 5.54
CA THR A 50 -8.06 -13.96 6.70
C THR A 50 -9.27 -14.32 7.58
N LEU A 51 -10.19 -13.39 7.80
CA LEU A 51 -11.44 -13.63 8.54
C LEU A 51 -12.36 -14.64 7.83
N ALA A 52 -12.51 -14.52 6.51
CA ALA A 52 -13.41 -15.38 5.74
C ALA A 52 -12.86 -16.80 5.52
N PHE A 53 -11.54 -16.94 5.32
CA PHE A 53 -10.90 -18.21 4.96
C PHE A 53 -10.10 -18.85 6.10
N GLY A 54 -9.95 -18.16 7.24
CA GLY A 54 -9.21 -18.59 8.42
C GLY A 54 -7.72 -18.24 8.36
N LEU A 55 -7.09 -18.18 9.56
CA LEU A 55 -5.69 -17.80 9.76
C LEU A 55 -4.73 -18.59 8.87
N LYS A 56 -4.83 -19.93 8.85
CA LYS A 56 -3.93 -20.78 8.05
C LYS A 56 -3.92 -20.39 6.56
N LYS A 57 -5.08 -20.09 5.98
CA LYS A 57 -5.16 -19.63 4.57
C LYS A 57 -4.72 -18.18 4.42
N GLY A 58 -5.01 -17.32 5.41
CA GLY A 58 -4.52 -15.94 5.48
C GLY A 58 -3.00 -15.86 5.45
N HIS A 59 -2.31 -16.61 6.32
CA HIS A 59 -0.84 -16.70 6.35
C HIS A 59 -0.25 -17.29 5.07
N GLN A 60 -0.93 -18.25 4.43
CA GLN A 60 -0.46 -18.76 3.12
C GLN A 60 -0.55 -17.68 2.03
N LYS A 61 -1.58 -16.83 2.09
CA LYS A 61 -1.76 -15.74 1.13
C LYS A 61 -0.79 -14.59 1.36
N MET A 62 -0.55 -14.24 2.63
CA MET A 62 0.41 -13.22 3.04
C MET A 62 1.27 -13.75 4.21
N PRO A 63 2.36 -14.47 3.92
CA PRO A 63 3.29 -14.94 4.94
C PRO A 63 4.00 -13.77 5.63
N HIS A 64 4.31 -13.91 6.92
CA HIS A 64 5.01 -12.88 7.69
C HIS A 64 6.32 -12.42 7.03
N ARG A 65 7.08 -13.34 6.43
CA ARG A 65 8.30 -13.01 5.67
C ARG A 65 8.04 -12.08 4.47
N ILE A 66 6.92 -12.27 3.76
CA ILE A 66 6.56 -11.43 2.61
C ILE A 66 6.10 -10.07 3.12
N SER A 67 5.23 -10.05 4.13
CA SER A 67 4.75 -8.79 4.71
C SER A 67 5.90 -7.94 5.24
N SER A 68 6.81 -8.54 6.01
CA SER A 68 8.03 -7.87 6.51
C SER A 68 8.93 -7.34 5.39
N ARG A 69 9.10 -8.11 4.30
CA ARG A 69 9.88 -7.63 3.12
C ARG A 69 9.20 -6.46 2.42
N ILE A 70 7.89 -6.48 2.23
CA ILE A 70 7.13 -5.36 1.65
C ILE A 70 7.23 -4.14 2.57
N GLU A 71 7.15 -4.37 3.87
CA GLU A 71 7.24 -3.33 4.88
C GLU A 71 8.60 -2.62 4.86
N SER A 72 9.70 -3.39 4.87
CA SER A 72 11.06 -2.85 4.71
C SER A 72 11.27 -2.24 3.32
N GLY A 73 10.72 -2.86 2.28
CA GLY A 73 10.78 -2.38 0.91
C GLY A 73 10.11 -1.02 0.72
N GLY A 74 8.97 -0.78 1.36
CA GLY A 74 8.24 0.49 1.29
C GLY A 74 9.02 1.66 1.91
N ILE A 75 9.72 1.43 3.03
CA ILE A 75 10.56 2.48 3.62
C ILE A 75 11.87 2.67 2.86
N LEU A 76 12.50 1.59 2.38
CA LEU A 76 13.68 1.67 1.52
C LEU A 76 13.37 2.44 0.23
N TRP A 77 12.20 2.21 -0.36
CA TRP A 77 11.71 2.96 -1.52
C TRP A 77 11.65 4.46 -1.24
N LEU A 78 11.07 4.87 -0.11
CA LEU A 78 10.98 6.29 0.26
C LEU A 78 12.37 6.91 0.50
N ILE A 79 13.28 6.17 1.14
CA ILE A 79 14.66 6.59 1.36
C ILE A 79 15.38 6.75 0.02
N SER A 80 15.25 5.78 -0.89
CA SER A 80 15.84 5.85 -2.24
C SER A 80 15.33 7.06 -3.02
N LEU A 81 14.03 7.34 -2.98
CA LEU A 81 13.46 8.54 -3.61
C LEU A 81 14.05 9.82 -3.03
N GLY A 82 14.22 9.90 -1.70
CA GLY A 82 14.81 11.07 -1.07
C GLY A 82 16.29 11.26 -1.37
N LEU A 83 17.06 10.17 -1.49
CA LEU A 83 18.46 10.19 -1.87
C LEU A 83 18.68 10.68 -3.31
N ILE A 84 17.73 10.43 -4.23
CA ILE A 84 17.80 10.96 -5.59
C ILE A 84 17.85 12.50 -5.57
N GLY A 85 17.04 13.15 -4.73
CA GLY A 85 17.07 14.61 -4.57
C GLY A 85 18.44 15.13 -4.13
N VAL A 86 19.09 14.43 -3.20
CA VAL A 86 20.44 14.77 -2.72
C VAL A 86 21.51 14.57 -3.79
N ILE A 87 21.45 13.44 -4.52
CA ILE A 87 22.40 13.14 -5.62
C ILE A 87 22.30 14.19 -6.74
N MET A 88 21.10 14.74 -6.97
CA MET A 88 20.87 15.81 -7.94
C MET A 88 21.23 17.21 -7.43
N GLY A 89 21.84 17.31 -6.24
CA GLY A 89 22.31 18.57 -5.65
C GLY A 89 21.23 19.35 -4.88
N GLY A 90 20.04 18.77 -4.69
CA GLY A 90 18.95 19.32 -3.89
C GLY A 90 18.93 18.77 -2.46
N ASN A 91 17.83 19.04 -1.74
CA ASN A 91 17.61 18.47 -0.42
C ASN A 91 17.03 17.05 -0.48
N PHE A 92 16.96 16.37 0.65
CA PHE A 92 16.26 15.09 0.77
C PHE A 92 14.78 15.25 0.42
N LEU A 93 14.26 14.40 -0.48
CA LEU A 93 12.88 14.45 -1.02
C LEU A 93 12.53 15.75 -1.77
N GLU A 94 13.54 16.48 -2.23
CA GLU A 94 13.35 17.63 -3.11
C GLU A 94 12.64 17.19 -4.42
N ASN A 95 11.61 17.92 -4.83
CA ASN A 95 10.72 17.52 -5.93
C ASN A 95 10.95 18.36 -7.19
N GLN A 96 10.41 19.58 -7.24
CA GLN A 96 10.50 20.41 -8.45
C GLN A 96 11.92 20.87 -8.76
N SER A 97 12.65 21.32 -7.74
CA SER A 97 14.01 21.84 -7.95
C SER A 97 15.03 20.73 -8.23
N ALA A 98 14.72 19.48 -7.86
CA ALA A 98 15.49 18.29 -8.24
C ALA A 98 15.23 17.84 -9.69
N GLY A 99 14.39 18.52 -10.47
CA GLY A 99 14.19 18.23 -11.90
C GLY A 99 13.19 17.10 -12.19
N PHE A 100 12.35 16.69 -11.23
CA PHE A 100 11.28 15.73 -11.50
C PHE A 100 10.21 16.32 -12.44
N HIS A 101 9.76 15.52 -13.41
CA HIS A 101 8.75 15.94 -14.37
C HIS A 101 7.39 16.18 -13.68
N MET A 102 6.91 17.42 -13.71
CA MET A 102 5.68 17.80 -13.01
C MET A 102 4.39 17.35 -13.72
N GLY A 103 4.47 17.00 -15.00
CA GLY A 103 3.31 16.59 -15.79
C GLY A 103 2.26 17.69 -15.94
N GLN A 104 1.07 17.30 -16.40
CA GLN A 104 -0.09 18.18 -16.47
C GLN A 104 -0.96 18.03 -15.21
N LEU A 105 -1.40 19.16 -14.66
CA LEU A 105 -2.29 19.17 -13.49
C LEU A 105 -3.54 18.30 -13.74
N GLY A 106 -3.89 17.47 -12.75
CA GLY A 106 -5.04 16.56 -12.82
C GLY A 106 -4.75 15.22 -13.50
N THR A 107 -3.54 14.99 -14.02
CA THR A 107 -3.15 13.68 -14.56
C THR A 107 -2.44 12.81 -13.52
N VAL A 108 -2.53 11.48 -13.64
CA VAL A 108 -1.88 10.54 -12.69
C VAL A 108 -0.36 10.70 -12.66
N ILE A 109 0.26 10.95 -13.81
CA ILE A 109 1.70 11.19 -13.94
C ILE A 109 1.96 12.70 -13.81
N SER A 110 1.60 13.27 -12.67
CA SER A 110 1.86 14.66 -12.32
C SER A 110 2.38 14.78 -10.89
N ALA A 111 2.76 15.98 -10.47
CA ALA A 111 3.30 16.27 -9.13
C ALA A 111 4.66 15.60 -8.84
N GLY A 112 5.39 15.19 -9.88
CA GLY A 112 6.78 14.73 -9.81
C GLY A 112 6.95 13.47 -8.96
N LEU A 113 7.68 13.58 -7.86
CA LEU A 113 8.03 12.47 -6.97
C LEU A 113 6.85 11.98 -6.10
N ILE A 114 5.80 12.79 -5.94
CA ILE A 114 4.70 12.51 -4.99
C ILE A 114 3.97 11.19 -5.27
N PRO A 115 3.54 10.86 -6.50
CA PRO A 115 2.87 9.58 -6.78
C PRO A 115 3.75 8.36 -6.51
N LEU A 116 5.07 8.49 -6.68
CA LEU A 116 6.01 7.42 -6.35
C LEU A 116 6.15 7.24 -4.84
N ALA A 117 6.17 8.35 -4.08
CA ALA A 117 6.20 8.31 -2.63
C ALA A 117 4.91 7.69 -2.07
N THR A 118 3.73 8.03 -2.62
CA THR A 118 2.47 7.45 -2.15
C THR A 118 2.39 5.95 -2.38
N VAL A 119 2.98 5.42 -3.46
CA VAL A 119 3.10 3.97 -3.69
C VAL A 119 3.94 3.30 -2.59
N GLY A 120 5.09 3.87 -2.23
CA GLY A 120 5.92 3.37 -1.13
C GLY A 120 5.18 3.34 0.22
N ILE A 121 4.49 4.45 0.53
CA ILE A 121 3.67 4.58 1.74
C ILE A 121 2.52 3.55 1.72
N GLY A 122 1.85 3.37 0.58
CA GLY A 122 0.75 2.43 0.44
C GLY A 122 1.17 0.97 0.65
N MET A 123 2.33 0.58 0.10
CA MET A 123 2.92 -0.73 0.35
C MET A 123 3.23 -0.92 1.84
N LYS A 124 3.92 0.04 2.47
CA LYS A 124 4.28 0.02 3.89
C LYS A 124 3.04 -0.13 4.78
N VAL A 125 2.02 0.70 4.57
CA VAL A 125 0.80 0.69 5.38
C VAL A 125 0.01 -0.60 5.17
N GLY A 126 -0.16 -1.05 3.92
CA GLY A 126 -0.88 -2.30 3.63
C GLY A 126 -0.23 -3.53 4.28
N SER A 127 1.11 -3.64 4.22
CA SER A 127 1.86 -4.70 4.90
C SER A 127 1.78 -4.59 6.42
N THR A 128 1.92 -3.41 6.99
CA THR A 128 1.87 -3.24 8.45
C THR A 128 0.47 -3.60 8.98
N MET A 129 -0.61 -3.22 8.29
CA MET A 129 -1.97 -3.57 8.68
C MET A 129 -2.18 -5.09 8.81
N ILE A 130 -1.76 -5.87 7.81
CA ILE A 130 -1.92 -7.33 7.85
C ILE A 130 -0.96 -7.99 8.85
N THR A 131 0.28 -7.48 8.97
CA THR A 131 1.22 -7.96 9.99
C THR A 131 0.65 -7.77 11.38
N LEU A 132 0.18 -6.56 11.72
CA LEU A 132 -0.41 -6.26 13.02
C LEU A 132 -1.62 -7.16 13.30
N PHE A 133 -2.50 -7.33 12.32
CA PHE A 133 -3.67 -8.18 12.47
C PHE A 133 -3.30 -9.65 12.75
N HIS A 134 -2.32 -10.20 12.03
CA HIS A 134 -1.84 -11.56 12.27
C HIS A 134 -1.18 -11.68 13.65
N THR A 135 -0.33 -10.73 14.04
CA THR A 135 0.31 -10.74 15.37
C THR A 135 -0.71 -10.68 16.50
N MET A 136 -1.72 -9.81 16.40
CA MET A 136 -2.75 -9.68 17.43
C MET A 136 -3.59 -10.95 17.63
N ILE A 137 -3.85 -11.70 16.55
CA ILE A 137 -4.68 -12.91 16.63
C ILE A 137 -3.83 -14.16 16.97
N GLU A 138 -2.54 -14.17 16.66
CA GLU A 138 -1.64 -15.25 17.08
C GLU A 138 -1.29 -15.20 18.58
N GLU A 139 -1.38 -14.03 19.21
CA GLU A 139 -1.16 -13.87 20.66
C GLU A 139 -2.37 -14.29 21.52
N GLU A 140 -3.53 -14.62 20.90
CA GLU A 140 -4.73 -15.20 21.55
C GLU A 140 -4.80 -16.73 21.38
#